data_AF-A0A9E5C103-F1
#
_entry.id   AF-A0A9E5C103-F1
#
_cell.length_a   1.000
_cell.length_b   1.000
_cell.length_c   1.000
_cell.angle_alpha   90.00
_cell.angle_beta   90.00
_cell.angle_gamma   90.00
#
_symmetry.space_group_name_H-M   'P 1'
#
loop_
_entity.id
_entity.type
_entity.pdbx_description
1 polymer ?
#
loop_
_entity_poly.entity_id
_entity_poly.type
_entity_poly.pdbx_seq_one_letter_code
_entity_poly.pdbx_strand_id
1 'polypeptide(L)'
;IAIKYRYSAFIPYPSELDDLLRKLGIATLLITGVATSTCCESTARDAAMWGYRTIMVSDGNADQTDALHNHTLGKFLVTFGDVQSTDDLLAMFDADASPVGKGTHTQRVPY
;
A
#
# COMPACT_ATOMS: atom_id res chain seq x y z
N ILE A 1 -14.94 -4.14 4.30
CA ILE A 1 -15.33 -3.46 3.04
C ILE A 1 -15.53 -1.99 3.37
N ALA A 2 -14.86 -1.08 2.65
CA ALA A 2 -15.03 0.36 2.81
C ALA A 2 -15.59 0.94 1.51
N ILE A 3 -16.61 1.79 1.62
CA ILE A 3 -17.22 2.47 0.46
C ILE A 3 -16.53 3.81 0.28
N LYS A 4 -16.22 4.20 -0.97
CA LYS A 4 -15.64 5.50 -1.30
C LYS A 4 -16.32 6.12 -2.51
N TYR A 5 -16.46 7.44 -2.52
CA TYR A 5 -16.97 8.22 -3.66
C TYR A 5 -15.88 9.10 -4.31
N ARG A 6 -14.62 8.94 -3.91
CA ARG A 6 -13.45 9.64 -4.45
C ARG A 6 -12.37 8.63 -4.80
N TYR A 7 -11.30 9.10 -5.44
CA TYR A 7 -10.22 8.23 -5.92
C TYR A 7 -9.50 7.54 -4.76
N SER A 8 -9.06 8.29 -3.76
CA SER A 8 -8.47 7.72 -2.55
C SER A 8 -9.52 7.12 -1.63
N ALA A 9 -9.20 5.95 -1.07
CA ALA A 9 -9.98 5.31 -0.02
C ALA A 9 -9.81 5.96 1.37
N PHE A 10 -8.92 6.94 1.53
CA PHE A 10 -8.69 7.66 2.79
C PHE A 10 -9.45 8.98 2.90
N ILE A 11 -10.13 9.44 1.83
CA ILE A 11 -10.93 10.66 1.91
C ILE A 11 -12.08 10.46 2.91
N PRO A 12 -12.13 11.25 4.00
CA PRO A 12 -13.18 11.12 5.02
C PRO A 12 -14.56 11.39 4.43
N TYR A 13 -15.56 10.69 4.96
CA TYR A 13 -16.95 10.73 4.52
C TYR A 13 -17.12 10.37 3.02
N PRO A 14 -17.49 9.12 2.69
CA PRO A 14 -18.05 8.06 3.53
C PRO A 14 -17.02 7.04 4.04
N SER A 15 -15.71 7.24 3.81
CA SER A 15 -14.73 6.21 4.17
C SER A 15 -14.41 6.21 5.66
N GLU A 16 -14.40 5.02 6.25
CA GLU A 16 -14.00 4.74 7.64
C GLU A 16 -12.69 3.92 7.69
N LEU A 17 -11.93 3.91 6.59
CA LEU A 17 -10.79 3.00 6.42
C LEU A 17 -9.69 3.22 7.46
N ASP A 18 -9.29 4.47 7.74
CA ASP A 18 -8.23 4.77 8.72
C ASP A 18 -8.59 4.25 10.12
N ASP A 19 -9.80 4.56 10.59
CA ASP A 19 -10.29 4.10 11.90
C ASP A 19 -10.30 2.58 12.02
N LEU A 20 -10.74 1.89 10.95
CA LEU A 20 -10.76 0.43 10.91
C LEU A 20 -9.34 -0.15 10.99
N LEU A 21 -8.42 0.36 10.17
CA LEU A 21 -7.03 -0.11 10.13
C LEU A 21 -6.33 0.09 11.47
N ARG A 22 -6.51 1.27 12.10
CA ARG A 22 -5.97 1.57 13.43
C ARG A 22 -6.53 0.64 14.51
N LYS A 23 -7.84 0.39 14.51
CA LYS A 23 -8.49 -0.55 15.45
C LYS A 23 -7.94 -1.97 15.31
N LEU A 24 -7.55 -2.37 14.10
CA LEU A 24 -6.94 -3.67 13.82
C LEU A 24 -5.41 -3.71 14.06
N GLY A 25 -4.80 -2.59 14.45
CA GLY A 25 -3.35 -2.50 14.65
C GLY A 25 -2.54 -2.66 13.37
N ILE A 26 -3.13 -2.40 12.19
CA ILE A 26 -2.46 -2.54 10.90
C ILE A 26 -1.58 -1.31 10.66
N ALA A 27 -0.30 -1.54 10.35
CA ALA A 27 0.67 -0.48 10.07
C ALA A 27 1.20 -0.51 8.62
N THR A 28 1.01 -1.62 7.91
CA THR A 28 1.51 -1.83 6.54
C THR A 28 0.35 -2.17 5.62
N LEU A 29 0.28 -1.50 4.46
CA LEU A 29 -0.76 -1.71 3.45
C LEU A 29 -0.14 -2.14 2.12
N LEU A 30 -0.65 -3.25 1.59
CA LEU A 30 -0.40 -3.70 0.23
C LEU A 30 -1.53 -3.19 -0.67
N ILE A 31 -1.20 -2.43 -1.71
CA ILE A 31 -2.17 -1.79 -2.59
C ILE A 31 -2.21 -2.54 -3.93
N THR A 32 -3.39 -3.03 -4.28
CA THR A 32 -3.72 -3.75 -5.52
C THR A 32 -4.99 -3.16 -6.16
N GLY A 33 -5.19 -3.40 -7.45
CA GLY A 33 -6.42 -3.05 -8.17
C GLY A 33 -6.23 -2.17 -9.41
N VAL A 34 -7.31 -1.46 -9.78
CA VAL A 34 -7.38 -0.66 -11.03
C VAL A 34 -8.08 0.68 -10.76
N ALA A 35 -7.64 1.81 -11.32
CA ALA A 35 -6.43 2.00 -12.12
C ALA A 35 -5.22 2.38 -11.26
N THR A 36 -4.03 1.93 -11.69
CA THR A 36 -2.74 2.15 -11.01
C THR A 36 -2.51 3.63 -10.77
N SER A 37 -2.59 4.44 -11.81
CA SER A 37 -2.38 5.91 -11.83
C SER A 37 -3.49 6.73 -11.21
N THR A 38 -4.60 6.11 -10.78
CA THR A 38 -5.76 6.83 -10.28
C THR A 38 -6.12 6.37 -8.87
N CYS A 39 -7.01 5.39 -8.72
CA CYS A 39 -7.54 5.00 -7.41
C CYS A 39 -6.46 4.36 -6.55
N CYS A 40 -5.61 3.52 -7.13
CA CYS A 40 -4.57 2.80 -6.40
C CYS A 40 -3.51 3.79 -5.91
N GLU A 41 -2.94 4.59 -6.80
CA GLU A 41 -1.95 5.60 -6.43
C GLU A 41 -2.51 6.66 -5.47
N SER A 42 -3.74 7.16 -5.69
CA SER A 42 -4.35 8.13 -4.76
C SER A 42 -4.47 7.53 -3.35
N THR A 43 -4.93 6.28 -3.25
CA THR A 43 -5.06 5.59 -1.96
C THR A 43 -3.68 5.33 -1.34
N ALA A 44 -2.71 4.92 -2.14
CA ALA A 44 -1.36 4.60 -1.68
C ALA A 44 -0.61 5.85 -1.18
N ARG A 45 -0.73 6.97 -1.90
CA ARG A 45 -0.14 8.25 -1.50
C ARG A 45 -0.74 8.75 -0.19
N ASP A 46 -2.07 8.72 -0.07
CA ASP A 46 -2.73 9.11 1.17
C ASP A 46 -2.30 8.18 2.31
N ALA A 47 -2.32 6.86 2.12
CA ALA A 47 -1.86 5.90 3.12
C ALA A 47 -0.45 6.24 3.65
N ALA A 48 0.50 6.54 2.75
CA ALA A 48 1.84 6.96 3.14
C ALA A 48 1.82 8.25 3.97
N MET A 49 1.05 9.27 3.54
CA MET A 49 0.91 10.54 4.25
C MET A 49 0.20 10.40 5.62
N TRP A 50 -0.68 9.41 5.76
CA TRP A 50 -1.36 9.05 7.02
C TRP A 50 -0.48 8.20 7.96
N GLY A 51 0.75 7.88 7.54
CA GLY A 51 1.76 7.19 8.35
C GLY A 51 1.78 5.68 8.20
N TYR A 52 1.11 5.11 7.19
CA TYR A 52 1.18 3.68 6.89
C TYR A 52 2.40 3.38 6.01
N ARG A 53 3.11 2.28 6.30
CA ARG A 53 4.05 1.72 5.32
C ARG A 53 3.23 1.23 4.13
N THR A 54 3.48 1.76 2.96
CA THR A 54 2.66 1.48 1.78
C THR A 54 3.49 0.83 0.69
N ILE A 55 2.98 -0.27 0.14
CA ILE A 55 3.62 -1.03 -0.94
C ILE A 55 2.59 -1.17 -2.07
N MET A 56 2.92 -0.70 -3.27
CA MET A 56 2.12 -1.02 -4.46
C MET A 56 2.60 -2.36 -5.03
N VAL A 57 1.68 -3.30 -5.23
CA VAL A 57 2.02 -4.62 -5.79
C VAL A 57 2.04 -4.50 -7.31
N SER A 58 3.20 -4.60 -7.94
CA SER A 58 3.37 -4.26 -9.36
C SER A 58 2.47 -5.09 -10.27
N ASP A 59 2.49 -6.40 -10.12
CA ASP A 59 1.65 -7.37 -10.85
C ASP A 59 0.21 -7.48 -10.30
N GLY A 60 -0.05 -6.89 -9.13
CA GLY A 60 -1.38 -6.78 -8.53
C GLY A 60 -2.14 -5.50 -8.92
N ASN A 61 -1.53 -4.62 -9.72
CA ASN A 61 -2.14 -3.40 -10.23
C ASN A 61 -2.25 -3.43 -11.75
N ALA A 62 -3.23 -2.72 -12.31
CA ALA A 62 -3.31 -2.51 -13.76
C ALA A 62 -3.78 -1.09 -14.11
N ASP A 63 -3.52 -0.67 -15.34
CA ASP A 63 -3.94 0.62 -15.89
C ASP A 63 -4.39 0.46 -17.35
N GLN A 64 -4.89 1.54 -17.96
CA GLN A 64 -5.29 1.57 -19.37
C GLN A 64 -4.11 1.28 -20.32
N THR A 65 -2.88 1.62 -19.93
CA THR A 65 -1.67 1.38 -20.71
C THR A 65 -0.49 1.07 -19.79
N ASP A 66 0.46 0.29 -20.29
CA ASP A 66 1.70 -0.03 -19.57
C ASP A 66 2.53 1.23 -19.27
N ALA A 67 2.48 2.24 -20.16
CA ALA A 67 3.20 3.49 -19.95
C ALA A 67 2.69 4.24 -18.70
N LEU A 68 1.37 4.33 -18.52
CA LEU A 68 0.77 4.92 -17.31
C LEU A 68 1.08 4.09 -16.08
N HIS A 69 0.91 2.77 -16.17
CA HIS A 69 1.20 1.84 -15.09
C HIS A 69 2.65 1.96 -14.59
N ASN A 70 3.62 1.81 -15.50
CA ASN A 70 5.04 1.84 -15.17
C ASN A 70 5.51 3.23 -14.68
N HIS A 71 5.01 4.30 -15.29
CA HIS A 71 5.34 5.66 -14.83
C HIS A 71 4.86 5.90 -13.40
N THR A 72 3.61 5.54 -13.10
CA THR A 72 3.06 5.70 -11.75
C THR A 72 3.83 4.86 -10.74
N LEU A 73 4.08 3.57 -11.00
CA LEU A 73 4.83 2.73 -10.08
C LEU A 73 6.24 3.28 -9.81
N GLY A 74 6.96 3.67 -10.87
CA GLY A 74 8.27 4.29 -10.74
C GLY A 74 8.23 5.59 -9.94
N LYS A 75 7.21 6.43 -10.16
CA LYS A 75 7.04 7.67 -9.41
C LYS A 75 6.70 7.43 -7.94
N PHE A 76 5.87 6.42 -7.65
CA PHE A 76 5.50 6.05 -6.30
C PHE A 76 6.71 5.56 -5.50
N LEU A 77 7.51 4.66 -6.10
CA LEU A 77 8.70 4.06 -5.51
C LEU A 77 9.71 5.10 -5.01
N VAL A 78 9.89 6.19 -5.75
CA VAL A 78 10.90 7.20 -5.43
C VAL A 78 10.42 8.27 -4.46
N THR A 79 9.13 8.30 -4.09
CA THR A 79 8.56 9.44 -3.33
C THR A 79 7.74 9.02 -2.13
N PHE A 80 6.93 7.97 -2.22
CA PHE A 80 5.87 7.70 -1.24
C PHE A 80 6.01 6.35 -0.54
N GLY A 81 6.56 5.33 -1.20
CA GLY A 81 6.60 3.99 -0.63
C GLY A 81 7.37 3.02 -1.51
N ASP A 82 7.08 1.73 -1.32
CA ASP A 82 7.78 0.64 -2.00
C ASP A 82 6.93 0.05 -3.15
N VAL A 83 7.56 -0.67 -4.06
CA VAL A 83 6.90 -1.41 -5.14
C VAL A 83 7.52 -2.81 -5.18
N GLN A 84 6.69 -3.84 -5.05
CA GLN A 84 7.12 -5.24 -4.99
C GLN A 84 6.23 -6.09 -5.89
N SER A 85 6.76 -7.17 -6.45
CA SER A 85 5.92 -8.19 -7.10
C SER A 85 5.22 -9.07 -6.06
N THR A 86 4.19 -9.79 -6.47
CA THR A 86 3.53 -10.77 -5.59
C THR A 86 4.50 -11.86 -5.14
N ASP A 87 5.37 -12.33 -6.03
CA ASP A 87 6.39 -13.34 -5.72
C ASP A 87 7.39 -12.84 -4.68
N ASP A 88 7.87 -11.61 -4.81
CA ASP A 88 8.79 -11.01 -3.82
C ASP A 88 8.12 -10.90 -2.45
N LEU A 89 6.84 -10.52 -2.39
CA LEU A 89 6.08 -10.42 -1.15
C LEU A 89 5.85 -11.78 -0.48
N LEU A 90 5.54 -12.82 -1.27
CA LEU A 90 5.40 -14.18 -0.76
C LEU A 90 6.72 -14.69 -0.16
N ALA A 91 7.83 -14.47 -0.87
CA ALA A 91 9.15 -14.82 -0.37
C ALA A 91 9.49 -14.10 0.96
N MET A 92 9.09 -12.83 1.13
CA MET A 92 9.24 -12.11 2.39
C MET A 92 8.43 -12.75 3.53
N PHE A 93 7.18 -13.18 3.27
CA PHE A 93 6.36 -13.83 4.29
C PHE A 93 6.92 -15.20 4.69
N ASP A 94 7.42 -15.98 3.73
CA ASP A 94 8.01 -17.29 4.01
C ASP A 94 9.33 -17.17 4.78
N ALA A 95 10.14 -16.13 4.52
CA ALA A 95 11.36 -15.85 5.27
C ALA A 95 11.06 -15.47 6.74
N ASP A 96 9.96 -14.74 6.97
CA ASP A 96 9.52 -14.32 8.31
C ASP A 96 8.84 -15.46 9.09
N ALA A 97 8.37 -16.51 8.42
CA ALA A 97 7.72 -17.68 9.03
C ALA A 97 8.67 -18.63 9.81
N SER A 98 9.96 -18.28 9.94
CA SER A 98 10.86 -18.90 10.93
C SER A 98 10.39 -18.59 12.36
N PRO A 99 10.49 -19.52 13.33
CA PRO A 99 9.55 -19.60 14.44
C PRO A 99 9.52 -18.34 15.32
N VAL A 100 8.40 -17.62 15.24
CA VAL A 100 7.83 -16.62 16.15
C VAL A 100 8.81 -16.10 17.22
N GLY A 101 9.63 -15.14 16.82
CA GLY A 101 10.35 -14.25 17.74
C GLY A 101 9.44 -13.09 18.12
N LYS A 102 9.05 -13.01 19.40
CA LYS A 102 8.33 -11.88 19.98
C LYS A 102 9.01 -10.56 19.62
N GLY A 103 8.26 -9.67 18.98
CA GLY A 103 8.49 -8.22 18.99
C GLY A 103 9.84 -7.78 18.44
N THR A 104 9.91 -7.56 17.14
CA THR A 104 10.80 -6.52 16.60
C THR A 104 9.91 -5.39 16.12
N HIS A 105 9.84 -4.35 16.95
CA HIS A 105 9.54 -3.01 16.49
C HIS A 105 10.28 -2.78 15.18
N THR A 106 9.56 -2.77 14.06
CA THR A 106 10.12 -2.37 12.79
C THR A 106 10.51 -0.90 12.93
N GLN A 107 11.82 -0.77 13.08
CA GLN A 107 12.63 0.42 13.00
C GLN A 107 11.88 1.53 12.27
N ARG A 108 11.46 2.55 13.03
CA ARG A 108 11.06 3.83 12.47
C ARG A 108 12.23 4.28 11.60
N VAL A 109 12.11 4.16 10.29
CA VAL A 109 12.92 4.94 9.37
C VAL A 109 12.35 6.35 9.52
N PRO A 110 13.08 7.29 10.14
CA PRO A 110 12.61 8.66 10.19
C PRO A 110 12.58 9.17 8.75
N TYR A 111 11.47 9.83 8.38
CA TYR A 111 11.60 10.97 7.50
C TYR A 111 12.26 12.10 8.31
#